data_AF-A0A415ERW5-F1
#
_entry.id   AF-A0A415ERW5-F1
#
_cell.length_a   1.000
_cell.length_b   1.000
_cell.length_c   1.000
_cell.angle_alpha   90.00
_cell.angle_beta   90.00
_cell.angle_gamma   90.00
#
_symmetry.space_group_name_H-M   'P 1'
#
loop_
_entity.id
_entity.type
_entity.pdbx_description
1 polymer ?
#
loop_
_entity_poly.entity_id
_entity_poly.type
_entity_poly.pdbx_seq_one_letter_code
_entity_poly.pdbx_strand_id
1 'polypeptide(L)'
;MKIVQTYYSYADNKNPIYDTAGFLTADMNWKSMAVSCLLLKKHYGSVTLYCNGSVKEIVSELKIPYDEIVVIPDFMQEYKGCNLWALPKIYTYSQQKTPFLHVDCDWFMFDRLSTQIEKSDVIGQNIEYDDQYYNKRTFEKMLSYGCEFPLWIKDIAESSSILRVINAGVLGGQDISFIQEYVELIKKFIHANVDTLRKINDGFVNSIYEQLFLYILSQKHRKEIGLCTVGDKLSTKFDWLPMDFSCSPKTGYMHMLAGIKRQFKSYVFVSQYLHYINPTVSNHITKYCYEHNISPLINFPELGIFLEKSKSMQQLAKENNNESKVHEISTAYDNNESKVHEISTAYDEININYQR
;
A
#
# COMPACT_ATOMS: atom_id res chain seq x y z
N MET A 1 -2.45 16.91 13.48
CA MET A 1 -1.60 16.52 12.34
C MET A 1 -2.52 16.04 11.21
N LYS A 2 -2.28 16.44 9.96
CA LYS A 2 -3.07 15.99 8.80
C LYS A 2 -2.63 14.57 8.40
N ILE A 3 -3.57 13.64 8.20
CA ILE A 3 -3.23 12.29 7.70
C ILE A 3 -3.46 12.23 6.21
N VAL A 4 -2.45 11.77 5.48
CA VAL A 4 -2.49 11.68 4.02
C VAL A 4 -2.03 10.31 3.55
N GLN A 5 -2.59 9.85 2.44
CA GLN A 5 -2.07 8.70 1.70
C GLN A 5 -1.85 9.10 0.25
N THR A 6 -1.07 8.29 -0.49
CA THR A 6 -0.89 8.50 -1.91
C THR A 6 -1.02 7.20 -2.66
N TYR A 7 -1.80 7.22 -3.75
CA TYR A 7 -1.89 6.10 -4.65
C TYR A 7 -1.93 6.59 -6.09
N TYR A 8 -0.92 6.24 -6.87
CA TYR A 8 -0.83 6.58 -8.28
C TYR A 8 -0.80 5.28 -9.08
N SER A 9 -1.83 5.06 -9.89
CA SER A 9 -1.83 3.89 -10.78
C SER A 9 -1.09 4.21 -12.06
N TYR A 10 -0.15 3.34 -12.43
CA TYR A 10 0.62 3.38 -13.69
C TYR A 10 0.01 2.50 -14.78
N ALA A 11 -1.24 2.09 -14.62
CA ALA A 11 -1.96 1.25 -15.55
C ALA A 11 -2.32 2.03 -16.83
N ASP A 12 -1.32 2.41 -17.64
CA ASP A 12 -1.55 3.01 -18.96
C ASP A 12 -2.38 2.04 -19.82
N ASN A 13 -3.53 2.52 -20.32
CA ASN A 13 -4.54 1.78 -21.10
C ASN A 13 -5.33 0.68 -20.36
N LYS A 14 -5.21 0.58 -19.03
CA LYS A 14 -6.02 -0.35 -18.22
C LYS A 14 -6.78 0.42 -17.15
N ASN A 15 -8.05 0.09 -16.98
CA ASN A 15 -8.84 0.56 -15.84
C ASN A 15 -8.06 0.24 -14.54
N PRO A 16 -7.76 1.23 -13.66
CA PRO A 16 -7.00 1.01 -12.44
C PRO A 16 -7.53 -0.12 -11.56
N ILE A 17 -8.81 -0.51 -11.69
CA ILE A 17 -9.38 -1.66 -10.99
C ILE A 17 -8.50 -2.93 -11.07
N TYR A 18 -7.72 -3.10 -12.14
CA TYR A 18 -6.79 -4.23 -12.34
C TYR A 18 -5.40 -4.04 -11.72
N ASP A 19 -5.11 -2.90 -11.12
CA ASP A 19 -3.82 -2.61 -10.50
C ASP A 19 -3.62 -3.45 -9.24
N THR A 20 -2.56 -4.25 -9.25
CA THR A 20 -2.20 -5.07 -8.11
C THR A 20 -1.27 -4.36 -7.13
N ALA A 21 -0.58 -3.27 -7.53
CA ALA A 21 0.43 -2.59 -6.71
C ALA A 21 1.42 -3.54 -5.99
N GLY A 22 1.76 -4.66 -6.64
CA GLY A 22 2.65 -5.69 -6.11
C GLY A 22 1.99 -6.77 -5.24
N PHE A 23 0.70 -6.65 -4.95
CA PHE A 23 -0.12 -7.68 -4.30
C PHE A 23 -0.44 -8.87 -5.20
N LEU A 24 -0.90 -9.94 -4.56
CA LEU A 24 -1.29 -11.18 -5.22
C LEU A 24 -2.43 -10.97 -6.23
N THR A 25 -3.38 -10.09 -5.92
CA THR A 25 -4.50 -9.73 -6.81
C THR A 25 -4.84 -8.24 -6.66
N ALA A 26 -5.55 -7.68 -7.64
CA ALA A 26 -6.05 -6.31 -7.56
C ALA A 26 -7.13 -6.15 -6.47
N ASP A 27 -7.99 -7.15 -6.28
CA ASP A 27 -8.92 -7.24 -5.16
C ASP A 27 -8.21 -7.06 -3.80
N MET A 28 -7.08 -7.75 -3.60
CA MET A 28 -6.29 -7.61 -2.38
C MET A 28 -5.73 -6.20 -2.18
N ASN A 29 -5.26 -5.58 -3.26
CA ASN A 29 -4.72 -4.22 -3.22
C ASN A 29 -5.80 -3.22 -2.75
N TRP A 30 -6.98 -3.26 -3.36
CA TRP A 30 -8.07 -2.36 -2.98
C TRP A 30 -8.59 -2.61 -1.56
N LYS A 31 -8.66 -3.87 -1.13
CA LYS A 31 -8.99 -4.22 0.25
C LYS A 31 -7.92 -3.75 1.23
N SER A 32 -6.65 -3.88 0.88
CA SER A 32 -5.52 -3.37 1.69
C SER A 32 -5.65 -1.86 1.90
N MET A 33 -5.91 -1.11 0.81
CA MET A 33 -6.16 0.34 0.89
C MET A 33 -7.33 0.67 1.82
N ALA A 34 -8.43 -0.07 1.73
CA ALA A 34 -9.59 0.11 2.59
C ALA A 34 -9.28 -0.17 4.08
N VAL A 35 -8.56 -1.25 4.38
CA VAL A 35 -8.11 -1.57 5.75
C VAL A 35 -7.24 -0.43 6.29
N SER A 36 -6.24 0.02 5.52
CA SER A 36 -5.35 1.10 5.91
C SER A 36 -6.13 2.40 6.20
N CYS A 37 -7.03 2.80 5.29
CA CYS A 37 -7.88 3.99 5.44
C CYS A 37 -8.75 3.93 6.71
N LEU A 38 -9.48 2.82 6.90
CA LEU A 38 -10.38 2.63 8.05
C LEU A 38 -9.64 2.70 9.38
N LEU A 39 -8.47 2.07 9.45
CA LEU A 39 -7.63 2.08 10.64
C LEU A 39 -7.08 3.48 10.94
N LEU A 40 -6.61 4.21 9.93
CA LEU A 40 -6.16 5.59 10.12
C LEU A 40 -7.30 6.50 10.59
N LYS A 41 -8.51 6.35 10.03
CA LYS A 41 -9.70 7.10 10.48
C LYS A 41 -10.07 6.79 11.93
N LYS A 42 -9.98 5.53 12.35
CA LYS A 42 -10.23 5.13 13.75
C LYS A 42 -9.36 5.92 14.73
N HIS A 43 -8.11 6.24 14.36
CA HIS A 43 -7.15 6.90 15.26
C HIS A 43 -7.05 8.42 15.10
N TYR A 44 -7.31 8.96 13.90
CA TYR A 44 -7.12 10.37 13.58
C TYR A 44 -8.36 11.09 13.03
N GLY A 45 -9.47 10.38 12.85
CA GLY A 45 -10.76 10.91 12.41
C GLY A 45 -10.87 11.16 10.90
N SER A 46 -9.86 11.76 10.28
CA SER A 46 -9.91 12.15 8.85
C SER A 46 -8.64 11.75 8.08
N VAL A 47 -8.81 11.27 6.84
CA VAL A 47 -7.74 10.86 5.93
C VAL A 47 -7.98 11.43 4.53
N THR A 48 -6.97 12.11 3.99
CA THR A 48 -6.96 12.61 2.61
C THR A 48 -6.17 11.66 1.70
N LEU A 49 -6.76 11.20 0.60
CA LEU A 49 -6.04 10.49 -0.47
C LEU A 49 -5.56 11.48 -1.53
N TYR A 50 -4.29 11.36 -1.94
CA TYR A 50 -3.75 11.99 -3.14
C TYR A 50 -3.58 10.94 -4.24
N CYS A 51 -4.17 11.14 -5.41
CA CYS A 51 -4.13 10.16 -6.50
C CYS A 51 -4.29 10.78 -7.89
N ASN A 52 -4.06 10.03 -8.96
CA ASN A 52 -4.43 10.46 -10.31
C ASN A 52 -5.95 10.30 -10.55
N GLY A 53 -6.47 10.98 -11.58
CA GLY A 53 -7.91 11.08 -11.83
C GLY A 53 -8.62 9.72 -11.97
N SER A 54 -8.01 8.77 -12.68
CA SER A 54 -8.56 7.43 -12.86
C SER A 54 -8.65 6.63 -11.55
N VAL A 55 -7.70 6.82 -10.63
CA VAL A 55 -7.78 6.21 -9.29
C VAL A 55 -8.89 6.84 -8.47
N LYS A 56 -9.11 8.17 -8.54
CA LYS A 56 -10.22 8.82 -7.84
C LYS A 56 -11.56 8.19 -8.23
N GLU A 57 -11.78 7.94 -9.50
CA GLU A 57 -12.99 7.28 -10.01
C GLU A 57 -13.17 5.90 -9.36
N ILE A 58 -12.14 5.06 -9.43
CA ILE A 58 -12.19 3.70 -8.87
C ILE A 58 -12.34 3.69 -7.36
N VAL A 59 -11.63 4.53 -6.63
CA VAL A 59 -11.76 4.65 -5.16
C VAL A 59 -13.17 5.09 -4.77
N SER A 60 -13.78 5.98 -5.54
CA SER A 60 -15.16 6.44 -5.32
C SER A 60 -16.17 5.32 -5.60
N GLU A 61 -16.03 4.60 -6.71
CA GLU A 61 -16.87 3.46 -7.06
C GLU A 61 -16.75 2.32 -6.05
N LEU A 62 -15.55 2.05 -5.56
CA LEU A 62 -15.28 1.07 -4.50
C LEU A 62 -15.73 1.53 -3.11
N LYS A 63 -16.18 2.78 -2.96
CA LYS A 63 -16.65 3.37 -1.70
C LYS A 63 -15.62 3.24 -0.56
N ILE A 64 -14.34 3.38 -0.88
CA ILE A 64 -13.28 3.41 0.14
C ILE A 64 -13.43 4.74 0.91
N PRO A 65 -13.52 4.73 2.25
CA PRO A 65 -14.12 5.83 3.00
C PRO A 65 -13.15 7.00 3.28
N TYR A 66 -12.36 7.43 2.31
CA TYR A 66 -11.56 8.66 2.42
C TYR A 66 -12.47 9.89 2.61
N ASP A 67 -12.03 10.83 3.45
CA ASP A 67 -12.79 12.08 3.70
C ASP A 67 -12.59 13.10 2.59
N GLU A 68 -11.41 13.07 1.97
CA GLU A 68 -11.04 13.95 0.86
C GLU A 68 -10.21 13.16 -0.14
N ILE A 69 -10.47 13.37 -1.44
CA ILE A 69 -9.67 12.83 -2.53
C ILE A 69 -9.16 14.00 -3.38
N VAL A 70 -7.85 14.23 -3.32
CA VAL A 70 -7.15 15.26 -4.08
C VAL A 70 -6.54 14.64 -5.32
N VAL A 71 -6.95 15.13 -6.49
CA VAL A 71 -6.37 14.70 -7.76
C VAL A 71 -5.05 15.42 -7.97
N ILE A 72 -3.96 14.66 -8.10
CA ILE A 72 -2.65 15.19 -8.48
C ILE A 72 -2.51 15.18 -10.02
N PRO A 73 -1.71 16.09 -10.61
CA PRO A 73 -1.51 16.14 -12.04
C PRO A 73 -0.96 14.83 -12.60
N ASP A 74 -1.29 14.51 -13.85
CA ASP A 74 -0.69 13.38 -14.58
C ASP A 74 0.72 13.73 -15.08
N PHE A 75 1.60 14.03 -14.12
CA PHE A 75 2.96 14.49 -14.41
C PHE A 75 3.93 13.32 -14.64
N MET A 76 3.54 12.09 -14.32
CA MET A 76 4.41 10.91 -14.49
C MET A 76 4.71 10.60 -15.96
N GLN A 77 3.95 11.14 -16.92
CA GLN A 77 4.25 11.02 -18.35
C GLN A 77 5.61 11.61 -18.73
N GLU A 78 6.08 12.67 -18.04
CA GLU A 78 7.44 13.21 -18.22
C GLU A 78 8.53 12.16 -17.88
N TYR A 79 8.22 11.30 -16.92
CA TYR A 79 9.09 10.27 -16.37
C TYR A 79 8.85 8.89 -17.01
N LYS A 80 8.17 8.84 -18.16
CA LYS A 80 7.94 7.58 -18.88
C LYS A 80 9.25 6.84 -19.15
N GLY A 81 9.26 5.54 -18.82
CA GLY A 81 10.44 4.68 -18.90
C GLY A 81 11.35 4.73 -17.66
N CYS A 82 11.06 5.59 -16.69
CA CYS A 82 11.67 5.53 -15.36
C CYS A 82 10.79 4.69 -14.42
N ASN A 83 11.39 4.06 -13.41
CA ASN A 83 10.67 3.33 -12.37
C ASN A 83 10.64 4.17 -11.08
N LEU A 84 9.87 5.26 -11.06
CA LEU A 84 9.86 6.26 -9.99
C LEU A 84 8.56 6.22 -9.15
N TRP A 85 8.24 5.05 -8.59
CA TRP A 85 6.99 4.84 -7.85
C TRP A 85 6.81 5.71 -6.60
N ALA A 86 7.88 6.22 -5.99
CA ALA A 86 7.79 7.13 -4.84
C ALA A 86 7.56 8.60 -5.23
N LEU A 87 7.78 8.98 -6.49
CA LEU A 87 7.70 10.38 -6.93
C LEU A 87 6.30 11.01 -6.74
N PRO A 88 5.19 10.29 -6.96
CA PRO A 88 3.86 10.78 -6.57
C PRO A 88 3.73 11.11 -5.07
N LYS A 89 4.40 10.34 -4.18
CA LYS A 89 4.42 10.66 -2.74
C LYS A 89 5.19 11.94 -2.48
N ILE A 90 6.33 12.14 -3.15
CA ILE A 90 7.09 13.40 -3.08
C ILE A 90 6.24 14.60 -3.54
N TYR A 91 5.44 14.42 -4.58
CA TYR A 91 4.45 15.43 -4.98
C TYR A 91 3.45 15.69 -3.85
N THR A 92 2.88 14.67 -3.23
CA THR A 92 2.00 14.82 -2.06
C THR A 92 2.68 15.59 -0.93
N TYR A 93 3.93 15.28 -0.59
CA TYR A 93 4.69 16.00 0.45
C TYR A 93 4.85 17.50 0.10
N SER A 94 5.07 17.81 -1.18
CA SER A 94 5.18 19.20 -1.67
C SER A 94 3.89 20.02 -1.46
N GLN A 95 2.73 19.36 -1.35
CA GLN A 95 1.45 20.04 -1.15
C GLN A 95 1.15 20.33 0.33
N GLN A 96 1.93 19.79 1.27
CA GLN A 96 1.65 19.93 2.69
C GLN A 96 2.15 21.28 3.23
N LYS A 97 1.23 22.04 3.84
CA LYS A 97 1.49 23.36 4.45
C LYS A 97 1.48 23.35 5.98
N THR A 98 1.08 22.23 6.57
CA THR A 98 0.93 22.04 8.02
C THR A 98 1.45 20.65 8.39
N PRO A 99 1.85 20.41 9.65
CA PRO A 99 2.30 19.10 10.10
C PRO A 99 1.40 17.97 9.65
N PHE A 100 1.99 16.95 9.05
CA PHE A 100 1.28 15.83 8.44
C PHE A 100 1.96 14.50 8.75
N LEU A 101 1.22 13.42 8.56
CA LEU A 101 1.71 12.05 8.52
C LEU A 101 1.21 11.42 7.22
N HIS A 102 2.16 11.09 6.34
CA HIS A 102 1.89 10.20 5.23
C HIS A 102 2.06 8.75 5.68
N VAL A 103 1.14 7.90 5.22
CA VAL A 103 1.11 6.48 5.54
C VAL A 103 0.80 5.70 4.26
N ASP A 104 1.59 4.68 3.95
CA ASP A 104 1.36 3.84 2.76
C ASP A 104 0.02 3.07 2.84
N CYS A 105 -0.61 2.83 1.68
CA CYS A 105 -1.91 2.15 1.58
C CYS A 105 -1.89 0.67 1.99
N ASP A 106 -0.72 0.14 2.30
CA ASP A 106 -0.44 -1.23 2.72
C ASP A 106 0.13 -1.30 4.15
N TRP A 107 0.02 -0.19 4.88
CA TRP A 107 0.35 -0.06 6.28
C TRP A 107 -0.92 -0.01 7.14
N PHE A 108 -1.00 -0.88 8.15
CA PHE A 108 -2.19 -1.10 8.96
C PHE A 108 -1.95 -0.61 10.40
N MET A 109 -2.60 0.50 10.77
CA MET A 109 -2.48 1.13 12.09
C MET A 109 -3.42 0.49 13.12
N PHE A 110 -2.96 -0.44 13.93
CA PHE A 110 -3.83 -1.00 14.98
C PHE A 110 -3.86 -0.14 16.24
N ASP A 111 -2.74 0.54 16.52
CA ASP A 111 -2.60 1.54 17.57
C ASP A 111 -2.14 2.88 17.01
N ARG A 112 -2.67 3.97 17.59
CA ARG A 112 -2.21 5.32 17.30
C ARG A 112 -0.74 5.48 17.69
N LEU A 113 0.01 6.27 16.92
CA LEU A 113 1.38 6.61 17.26
C LEU A 113 1.45 7.33 18.62
N SER A 114 2.55 7.14 19.35
CA SER A 114 2.72 7.83 20.62
C SER A 114 2.82 9.34 20.41
N THR A 115 2.40 10.11 21.41
CA THR A 115 2.49 11.57 21.37
C THR A 115 3.92 12.07 21.25
N GLN A 116 4.93 11.26 21.62
CA GLN A 116 6.33 11.57 21.39
C GLN A 116 6.67 11.51 19.90
N ILE A 117 6.29 10.43 19.20
CA ILE A 117 6.51 10.30 17.76
C ILE A 117 5.78 11.40 16.99
N GLU A 118 4.51 11.67 17.34
CA GLU A 118 3.71 12.72 16.68
C GLU A 118 4.29 14.13 16.85
N LYS A 119 5.17 14.36 17.83
CA LYS A 119 5.80 15.66 18.09
C LYS A 119 7.19 15.81 17.50
N SER A 120 7.78 14.75 16.93
CA SER A 120 9.12 14.81 16.35
C SER A 120 9.16 15.70 15.11
N ASP A 121 10.33 16.29 14.85
CA ASP A 121 10.56 17.15 13.67
C ASP A 121 10.25 16.38 12.38
N VAL A 122 10.73 15.15 12.31
CA VAL A 122 10.56 14.20 11.22
C VAL A 122 10.08 12.87 11.78
N ILE A 123 9.15 12.23 11.09
CA ILE A 123 8.65 10.90 11.43
C ILE A 123 9.03 9.93 10.33
N GLY A 124 9.48 8.74 10.72
CA GLY A 124 9.77 7.61 9.84
C GLY A 124 9.23 6.31 10.41
N GLN A 125 9.12 5.27 9.59
CA GLN A 125 8.77 3.95 10.12
C GLN A 125 9.91 3.40 11.00
N ASN A 126 11.10 3.28 10.43
CA ASN A 126 12.30 2.76 11.10
C ASN A 126 13.55 3.25 10.36
N ILE A 127 14.71 3.18 11.02
CA ILE A 127 16.00 3.28 10.32
C ILE A 127 16.37 1.88 9.85
N GLU A 128 16.47 1.68 8.54
CA GLU A 128 16.96 0.44 7.96
C GLU A 128 18.49 0.39 7.99
N TYR A 129 19.01 -0.80 8.24
CA TYR A 129 20.42 -1.13 8.13
C TYR A 129 20.62 -1.98 6.87
N ASP A 130 21.31 -1.43 5.87
CA ASP A 130 21.48 -2.03 4.53
C ASP A 130 22.50 -3.19 4.52
N ASP A 131 22.29 -4.21 5.33
CA ASP A 131 23.15 -5.39 5.42
C ASP A 131 23.13 -6.28 4.18
N GLN A 132 22.12 -6.12 3.32
CA GLN A 132 22.02 -6.78 2.02
C GLN A 132 22.64 -5.95 0.88
N TYR A 133 23.13 -4.74 1.16
CA TYR A 133 23.74 -3.82 0.20
C TYR A 133 22.81 -3.44 -0.97
N TYR A 134 21.48 -3.51 -0.80
CA TYR A 134 20.55 -3.12 -1.86
C TYR A 134 20.67 -1.63 -2.15
N ASN A 135 20.70 -0.80 -1.11
CA ASN A 135 20.85 0.65 -1.26
C ASN A 135 22.26 0.99 -1.75
N LYS A 136 23.31 0.37 -1.18
CA LYS A 136 24.70 0.62 -1.59
C LYS A 136 24.94 0.31 -3.05
N ARG A 137 24.53 -0.88 -3.52
CA ARG A 137 24.68 -1.27 -4.94
C ARG A 137 23.86 -0.39 -5.87
N THR A 138 22.67 0.03 -5.45
CA THR A 138 21.84 0.94 -6.24
C THR A 138 22.52 2.30 -6.38
N PHE A 139 23.06 2.85 -5.29
CA PHE A 139 23.82 4.09 -5.31
C PHE A 139 25.06 4.00 -6.23
N GLU A 140 25.85 2.93 -6.11
CA GLU A 140 27.03 2.69 -6.97
C GLU A 140 26.63 2.51 -8.45
N LYS A 141 25.53 1.81 -8.72
CA LYS A 141 24.96 1.69 -10.07
C LYS A 141 24.60 3.06 -10.61
N MET A 142 23.91 3.90 -9.84
CA MET A 142 23.55 5.26 -10.24
C MET A 142 24.80 6.10 -10.58
N LEU A 143 25.84 6.05 -9.74
CA LEU A 143 27.10 6.72 -10.04
C LEU A 143 27.75 6.21 -11.33
N SER A 144 27.78 4.90 -11.56
CA SER A 144 28.38 4.31 -12.76
C SER A 144 27.65 4.68 -14.05
N TYR A 145 26.37 5.00 -13.96
CA TYR A 145 25.55 5.51 -15.06
C TYR A 145 25.66 7.04 -15.25
N GLY A 146 26.41 7.72 -14.38
CA GLY A 146 26.62 9.17 -14.45
C GLY A 146 25.54 9.99 -13.75
N CYS A 147 24.83 9.44 -12.75
CA CYS A 147 23.92 10.25 -11.96
C CYS A 147 24.67 11.33 -11.17
N GLU A 148 24.17 12.55 -11.23
CA GLU A 148 24.63 13.71 -10.47
C GLU A 148 24.00 13.71 -9.07
N PHE A 149 24.83 13.59 -8.04
CA PHE A 149 24.43 13.71 -6.65
C PHE A 149 24.96 15.02 -6.05
N PRO A 150 24.23 15.64 -5.10
CA PRO A 150 24.82 16.66 -4.24
C PRO A 150 26.08 16.11 -3.56
N LEU A 151 27.21 16.83 -3.66
CA LEU A 151 28.52 16.34 -3.21
C LEU A 151 28.48 15.81 -1.77
N TRP A 152 27.84 16.53 -0.85
CA TRP A 152 27.74 16.11 0.55
C TRP A 152 26.95 14.81 0.76
N ILE A 153 25.95 14.51 -0.08
CA ILE A 153 25.25 13.21 -0.04
C ILE A 153 26.19 12.12 -0.57
N LYS A 154 26.84 12.41 -1.69
CA LYS A 154 27.77 11.49 -2.36
C LYS A 154 28.90 11.08 -1.40
N ASP A 155 29.58 12.05 -0.80
CA ASP A 155 30.72 11.82 0.10
C ASP A 155 30.32 10.96 1.31
N ILE A 156 29.16 11.23 1.91
CA ILE A 156 28.64 10.46 3.05
C ILE A 156 28.30 9.02 2.62
N ALA A 157 27.63 8.86 1.47
CA ALA A 157 27.24 7.55 0.97
C ALA A 157 28.44 6.71 0.48
N GLU A 158 29.47 7.34 -0.10
CA GLU A 158 30.71 6.67 -0.53
C GLU A 158 31.55 6.22 0.66
N SER A 159 31.72 7.09 1.68
CA SER A 159 32.51 6.79 2.88
C SER A 159 31.86 5.75 3.82
N SER A 160 30.55 5.52 3.68
CA SER A 160 29.82 4.54 4.49
C SER A 160 29.90 3.15 3.86
N SER A 161 30.39 2.16 4.63
CA SER A 161 30.38 0.75 4.21
C SER A 161 28.95 0.17 4.20
N ILE A 162 28.11 0.60 5.14
CA ILE A 162 26.70 0.23 5.23
C ILE A 162 25.87 1.51 5.22
N LEU A 163 24.93 1.59 4.28
CA LEU A 163 23.99 2.70 4.22
C LEU A 163 22.87 2.52 5.25
N ARG A 164 22.36 3.65 5.72
CA ARG A 164 21.15 3.74 6.54
C ARG A 164 20.13 4.60 5.83
N VAL A 165 18.88 4.17 5.85
CA VAL A 165 17.77 4.88 5.23
C VAL A 165 16.59 4.94 6.18
N ILE A 166 15.74 5.96 6.08
CA ILE A 166 14.50 6.04 6.87
C ILE A 166 13.38 5.44 6.02
N ASN A 167 12.86 4.27 6.43
CA ASN A 167 11.76 3.64 5.71
C ASN A 167 10.54 4.57 5.67
N ALA A 168 10.06 4.83 4.45
CA ALA A 168 9.01 5.80 4.16
C ALA A 168 7.61 5.19 4.05
N GLY A 169 7.37 4.00 4.63
CA GLY A 169 6.02 3.47 4.84
C GLY A 169 5.17 4.36 5.74
N VAL A 170 5.86 5.13 6.60
CA VAL A 170 5.34 6.28 7.33
C VAL A 170 6.35 7.41 7.18
N LEU A 171 5.91 8.59 6.76
CA LEU A 171 6.77 9.76 6.59
C LEU A 171 6.00 11.04 6.92
N GLY A 172 6.59 11.94 7.70
CA GLY A 172 5.97 13.23 7.97
C GLY A 172 6.69 13.97 9.07
N GLY A 173 5.95 14.71 9.88
CA GLY A 173 6.49 15.37 11.07
C GLY A 173 6.02 16.81 11.22
N GLN A 174 6.62 17.47 12.20
CA GLN A 174 6.27 18.83 12.61
C GLN A 174 7.02 19.91 11.83
N ASP A 175 8.23 19.61 11.33
CA ASP A 175 9.06 20.60 10.63
C ASP A 175 8.77 20.63 9.12
N ILE A 176 7.73 21.36 8.76
CA ILE A 176 7.32 21.54 7.36
C ILE A 176 8.40 22.22 6.52
N SER A 177 9.15 23.18 7.08
CA SER A 177 10.21 23.86 6.34
C SER A 177 11.32 22.89 5.92
N PHE A 178 11.71 22.00 6.83
CA PHE A 178 12.65 20.92 6.53
C PHE A 178 12.10 19.96 5.47
N ILE A 179 10.83 19.54 5.59
CA ILE A 179 10.23 18.63 4.60
C ILE A 179 10.17 19.28 3.21
N GLN A 180 9.91 20.58 3.12
CA GLN A 180 9.94 21.29 1.85
C GLN A 180 11.38 21.39 1.28
N GLU A 181 12.41 21.59 2.11
CA GLU A 181 13.81 21.50 1.65
C GLU A 181 14.14 20.10 1.10
N TYR A 182 13.71 19.06 1.80
CA TYR A 182 13.85 17.66 1.39
C TYR A 182 13.17 17.39 0.04
N VAL A 183 11.94 17.87 -0.15
CA VAL A 183 11.22 17.75 -1.43
C VAL A 183 11.96 18.46 -2.56
N GLU A 184 12.43 19.69 -2.33
CA GLU A 184 13.15 20.46 -3.36
C GLU A 184 14.52 19.83 -3.72
N LEU A 185 15.19 19.23 -2.74
CA LEU A 185 16.39 18.42 -2.97
C LEU A 185 16.12 17.26 -3.93
N ILE A 186 15.03 16.52 -3.72
CA ILE A 186 14.64 15.40 -4.59
C ILE A 186 14.27 15.91 -5.98
N LYS A 187 13.45 16.97 -6.10
CA LYS A 187 13.05 17.50 -7.40
C LYS A 187 14.26 17.89 -8.26
N LYS A 188 15.23 18.59 -7.67
CA LYS A 188 16.49 18.94 -8.35
C LYS A 188 17.26 17.70 -8.79
N PHE A 189 17.35 16.71 -7.91
CA PHE A 189 18.02 15.45 -8.22
C PHE A 189 17.35 14.69 -9.38
N ILE A 190 16.03 14.53 -9.33
CA ILE A 190 15.27 13.83 -10.38
C ILE A 190 15.40 14.57 -11.71
N HIS A 191 15.25 15.90 -11.71
CA HIS A 191 15.35 16.72 -12.92
C HIS A 191 16.72 16.61 -13.59
N ALA A 192 17.81 16.71 -12.81
CA ALA A 192 19.17 16.59 -13.33
C ALA A 192 19.48 15.19 -13.90
N ASN A 193 18.75 14.17 -13.45
CA ASN A 193 19.09 12.77 -13.73
C ASN A 193 18.06 12.01 -14.56
N VAL A 194 17.01 12.66 -15.07
CA VAL A 194 15.85 11.98 -15.68
C VAL A 194 16.26 11.01 -16.81
N ASP A 195 17.16 11.41 -17.69
CA ASP A 195 17.62 10.57 -18.79
C ASP A 195 18.45 9.38 -18.31
N THR A 196 19.26 9.59 -17.27
CA THR A 196 20.06 8.54 -16.64
C THR A 196 19.18 7.55 -15.89
N LEU A 197 18.19 8.04 -15.13
CA LEU A 197 17.21 7.24 -14.41
C LEU A 197 16.36 6.40 -15.38
N ARG A 198 16.04 6.95 -16.56
CA ARG A 198 15.35 6.20 -17.63
C ARG A 198 16.20 5.05 -18.17
N LYS A 199 17.52 5.23 -18.30
CA LYS A 199 18.44 4.16 -18.71
C LYS A 199 18.61 3.10 -17.62
N ILE A 200 18.67 3.52 -16.36
CA ILE A 200 18.82 2.63 -15.20
C ILE A 200 17.57 1.75 -15.02
N ASN A 201 16.38 2.34 -15.17
CA ASN A 201 15.06 1.73 -15.03
C ASN A 201 14.96 0.72 -13.87
N ASP A 202 15.43 1.13 -12.69
CA ASP A 202 15.53 0.28 -11.51
C ASP A 202 14.62 0.83 -10.41
N GLY A 203 13.74 -0.01 -9.87
CA GLY A 203 12.81 0.39 -8.82
C GLY A 203 13.49 0.70 -7.48
N PHE A 204 14.72 0.23 -7.24
CA PHE A 204 15.43 0.54 -5.99
C PHE A 204 15.91 1.99 -5.89
N VAL A 205 15.95 2.74 -7.00
CA VAL A 205 16.33 4.18 -6.96
C VAL A 205 15.41 5.01 -6.08
N ASN A 206 14.16 4.56 -5.89
CA ASN A 206 13.19 5.19 -5.00
C ASN A 206 13.65 5.20 -3.55
N SER A 207 14.28 4.13 -3.08
CA SER A 207 14.86 4.09 -1.74
C SER A 207 15.98 5.13 -1.58
N ILE A 208 16.75 5.39 -2.64
CA ILE A 208 17.84 6.38 -2.59
C ILE A 208 17.29 7.80 -2.43
N TYR A 209 16.44 8.26 -3.33
CA TYR A 209 15.98 9.65 -3.24
C TYR A 209 14.93 9.85 -2.14
N GLU A 210 14.09 8.86 -1.82
CA GLU A 210 13.07 9.02 -0.78
C GLU A 210 13.63 8.76 0.63
N GLN A 211 14.44 7.72 0.82
CA GLN A 211 14.77 7.25 2.16
C GLN A 211 16.20 7.59 2.58
N LEU A 212 17.19 7.43 1.70
CA LEU A 212 18.58 7.81 1.98
C LEU A 212 18.72 9.33 2.10
N PHE A 213 18.12 10.10 1.19
CA PHE A 213 18.20 11.56 1.25
C PHE A 213 17.55 12.11 2.51
N LEU A 214 16.38 11.58 2.90
CA LEU A 214 15.73 11.96 4.15
C LEU A 214 16.63 11.66 5.35
N TYR A 215 17.25 10.49 5.41
CA TYR A 215 18.18 10.12 6.47
C TYR A 215 19.35 11.09 6.57
N ILE A 216 20.12 11.27 5.49
CA ILE A 216 21.32 12.10 5.49
C ILE A 216 20.96 13.57 5.78
N LEU A 217 19.89 14.09 5.19
CA LEU A 217 19.45 15.46 5.41
C LEU A 217 19.01 15.67 6.87
N SER A 218 18.31 14.69 7.46
CA SER A 218 17.91 14.74 8.88
C SER A 218 19.12 14.78 9.81
N GLN A 219 20.16 13.99 9.51
CA GLN A 219 21.41 14.01 10.28
C GLN A 219 22.13 15.35 10.14
N LYS A 220 22.23 15.88 8.91
CA LYS A 220 22.87 17.17 8.62
C LYS A 220 22.23 18.31 9.41
N HIS A 221 20.89 18.32 9.51
CA HIS A 221 20.13 19.33 10.25
C HIS A 221 19.88 18.99 11.72
N ARG A 222 20.40 17.84 12.20
CA ARG A 222 20.22 17.35 13.58
C ARG A 222 18.76 17.29 14.02
N LYS A 223 17.89 16.80 13.13
CA LYS A 223 16.45 16.65 13.40
C LYS A 223 16.18 15.57 14.43
N GLU A 224 15.17 15.80 15.28
CA GLU A 224 14.59 14.73 16.09
C GLU A 224 13.74 13.83 15.19
N ILE A 225 14.09 12.54 15.14
CA ILE A 225 13.40 11.56 14.30
C ILE A 225 12.53 10.66 15.19
N GLY A 226 11.21 10.76 15.02
CA GLY A 226 10.23 9.85 15.63
C GLY A 226 10.13 8.57 14.81
N LEU A 227 10.40 7.41 15.43
CA LEU A 227 10.39 6.12 14.74
C LEU A 227 9.26 5.22 15.26
N CYS A 228 8.50 4.63 14.34
CA CYS A 228 7.49 3.61 14.67
C CYS A 228 8.14 2.32 15.20
N THR A 229 9.38 2.03 14.78
CA THR A 229 10.18 0.93 15.30
C THR A 229 11.64 1.36 15.47
N VAL A 230 12.17 1.12 16.67
CA VAL A 230 13.54 1.47 17.04
C VAL A 230 14.38 0.20 17.08
N GLY A 231 15.53 0.24 16.42
CA GLY A 231 16.53 -0.82 16.45
C GLY A 231 17.74 -0.43 15.63
N ASP A 232 18.92 -0.92 16.01
CA ASP A 232 20.18 -0.53 15.36
C ASP A 232 20.43 -1.29 14.04
N LYS A 233 20.00 -2.56 13.97
CA LYS A 233 20.26 -3.48 12.85
C LYS A 233 18.98 -4.04 12.24
N LEU A 234 18.00 -3.17 12.03
CA LEU A 234 16.76 -3.53 11.35
C LEU A 234 17.06 -3.76 9.86
N SER A 235 17.27 -5.03 9.50
CA SER A 235 17.67 -5.44 8.14
C SER A 235 16.61 -5.06 7.10
N THR A 236 17.06 -4.79 5.88
CA THR A 236 16.22 -4.64 4.67
C THR A 236 15.52 -5.94 4.25
N LYS A 237 15.69 -7.04 5.01
CA LYS A 237 14.91 -8.28 4.87
C LYS A 237 13.54 -8.22 5.54
N PHE A 238 13.34 -7.30 6.48
CA PHE A 238 12.08 -7.10 7.21
C PHE A 238 11.58 -8.33 8.00
N ASP A 239 12.46 -9.26 8.33
CA ASP A 239 12.20 -10.43 9.17
C ASP A 239 11.83 -10.07 10.62
N TRP A 240 12.19 -8.85 11.04
CA TRP A 240 11.86 -8.26 12.33
C TRP A 240 10.47 -7.59 12.38
N LEU A 241 9.76 -7.44 11.25
CA LEU A 241 8.43 -6.81 11.25
C LEU A 241 7.42 -7.67 12.03
N PRO A 242 6.60 -7.06 12.90
CA PRO A 242 5.55 -7.79 13.61
C PRO A 242 4.45 -8.19 12.62
N MET A 243 4.40 -9.47 12.26
CA MET A 243 3.39 -10.02 11.35
C MET A 243 2.48 -10.99 12.08
N ASP A 244 1.23 -10.58 12.28
CA ASP A 244 0.18 -11.43 12.83
C ASP A 244 -0.98 -11.51 11.81
N PHE A 245 -1.23 -12.71 11.28
CA PHE A 245 -2.27 -12.95 10.27
C PHE A 245 -3.61 -13.41 10.87
N SER A 246 -3.77 -13.38 12.20
CA SER A 246 -5.06 -13.63 12.85
C SER A 246 -6.00 -12.43 12.75
N CYS A 247 -7.30 -12.61 13.00
CA CYS A 247 -8.26 -11.50 13.18
C CYS A 247 -8.48 -11.16 14.68
N SER A 248 -7.63 -11.66 15.58
CA SER A 248 -7.69 -11.38 17.01
C SER A 248 -7.44 -9.89 17.30
N PRO A 249 -7.76 -9.39 18.52
CA PRO A 249 -7.41 -8.03 18.91
C PRO A 249 -5.96 -7.70 18.57
N LYS A 250 -5.78 -6.64 17.79
CA LYS A 250 -4.49 -6.23 17.24
C LYS A 250 -3.89 -5.09 18.05
N THR A 251 -2.57 -5.04 18.08
CA THR A 251 -1.78 -3.94 18.64
C THR A 251 -0.65 -3.56 17.69
N GLY A 252 -0.10 -2.36 17.86
CA GLY A 252 0.98 -1.82 17.04
C GLY A 252 0.55 -1.58 15.60
N TYR A 253 1.33 -2.12 14.67
CA TYR A 253 1.07 -1.99 13.24
C TYR A 253 1.53 -3.23 12.47
N MET A 254 1.06 -3.35 11.24
CA MET A 254 1.63 -4.25 10.23
C MET A 254 1.92 -3.47 8.96
N HIS A 255 2.97 -3.86 8.25
CA HIS A 255 3.29 -3.30 6.94
C HIS A 255 3.50 -4.43 5.94
N MET A 256 2.67 -4.48 4.90
CA MET A 256 2.72 -5.53 3.89
C MET A 256 3.84 -5.25 2.88
N LEU A 257 5.10 -5.50 3.27
CA LEU A 257 6.26 -5.22 2.42
C LEU A 257 6.68 -6.40 1.52
N ALA A 258 7.22 -6.05 0.35
CA ALA A 258 7.94 -6.97 -0.54
C ALA A 258 7.19 -8.30 -0.78
N GLY A 259 7.83 -9.44 -0.48
CA GLY A 259 7.27 -10.77 -0.70
C GLY A 259 6.00 -11.07 0.09
N ILE A 260 5.73 -10.34 1.19
CA ILE A 260 4.53 -10.53 2.02
C ILE A 260 3.26 -10.26 1.21
N LYS A 261 3.30 -9.29 0.29
CA LYS A 261 2.17 -8.92 -0.57
C LYS A 261 1.68 -10.05 -1.49
N ARG A 262 2.56 -11.02 -1.78
CA ARG A 262 2.32 -12.08 -2.78
C ARG A 262 1.94 -13.43 -2.14
N GLN A 263 1.69 -13.45 -0.84
CA GLN A 263 1.40 -14.68 -0.11
C GLN A 263 -0.12 -14.89 0.01
N PHE A 264 -0.57 -16.13 -0.15
CA PHE A 264 -1.99 -16.46 0.02
C PHE A 264 -2.49 -16.18 1.45
N LYS A 265 -1.67 -16.44 2.48
CA LYS A 265 -2.03 -16.10 3.88
C LYS A 265 -2.27 -14.59 4.08
N SER A 266 -1.51 -13.75 3.37
CA SER A 266 -1.69 -12.31 3.38
C SER A 266 -3.02 -11.92 2.73
N TYR A 267 -3.36 -12.54 1.61
CA TYR A 267 -4.64 -12.35 0.93
C TYR A 267 -5.83 -12.69 1.84
N VAL A 268 -5.76 -13.86 2.50
CA VAL A 268 -6.78 -14.33 3.44
C VAL A 268 -6.94 -13.34 4.58
N PHE A 269 -5.82 -12.93 5.20
CA PHE A 269 -5.84 -11.96 6.30
C PHE A 269 -6.48 -10.63 5.90
N VAL A 270 -6.01 -9.97 4.83
CA VAL A 270 -6.54 -8.67 4.40
C VAL A 270 -8.04 -8.76 4.11
N SER A 271 -8.47 -9.83 3.44
CA SER A 271 -9.88 -10.05 3.10
C SER A 271 -10.75 -10.28 4.34
N GLN A 272 -10.34 -11.17 5.24
CA GLN A 272 -11.08 -11.49 6.46
C GLN A 272 -11.06 -10.31 7.45
N TYR A 273 -9.94 -9.61 7.56
CA TYR A 273 -9.81 -8.49 8.48
C TYR A 273 -10.65 -7.30 8.03
N LEU A 274 -10.67 -6.98 6.73
CA LEU A 274 -11.58 -5.96 6.20
C LEU A 274 -13.03 -6.34 6.47
N HIS A 275 -13.39 -7.60 6.23
CA HIS A 275 -14.73 -8.10 6.50
C HIS A 275 -15.12 -7.99 7.98
N TYR A 276 -14.19 -8.29 8.87
CA TYR A 276 -14.38 -8.19 10.31
C TYR A 276 -14.61 -6.73 10.76
N ILE A 277 -13.83 -5.76 10.26
CA ILE A 277 -13.93 -4.36 10.69
C ILE A 277 -15.00 -3.57 9.94
N ASN A 278 -15.34 -3.97 8.71
CA ASN A 278 -16.34 -3.31 7.87
C ASN A 278 -16.86 -4.26 6.75
N PRO A 279 -17.86 -5.11 7.06
CA PRO A 279 -18.37 -6.09 6.10
C PRO A 279 -19.05 -5.41 4.90
N THR A 280 -19.66 -4.24 5.07
CA THR A 280 -20.29 -3.50 3.98
C THR A 280 -19.27 -3.09 2.91
N VAL A 281 -18.14 -2.49 3.31
CA VAL A 281 -17.07 -2.11 2.38
C VAL A 281 -16.40 -3.35 1.80
N SER A 282 -16.14 -4.38 2.62
CA SER A 282 -15.57 -5.66 2.17
C SER A 282 -16.38 -6.30 1.04
N ASN A 283 -17.69 -6.43 1.25
CA ASN A 283 -18.60 -7.04 0.31
C ASN A 283 -18.77 -6.21 -0.96
N HIS A 284 -18.84 -4.88 -0.82
CA HIS A 284 -18.93 -3.96 -1.96
C HIS A 284 -17.69 -4.06 -2.85
N ILE A 285 -16.48 -4.00 -2.28
CA ILE A 285 -15.22 -4.12 -3.04
C ILE A 285 -15.14 -5.48 -3.74
N THR A 286 -15.47 -6.56 -3.04
CA THR A 286 -15.41 -7.92 -3.60
C THR A 286 -16.36 -8.07 -4.78
N LYS A 287 -17.61 -7.61 -4.63
CA LYS A 287 -18.63 -7.65 -5.69
C LYS A 287 -18.22 -6.80 -6.89
N TYR A 288 -17.78 -5.56 -6.67
CA TYR A 288 -17.35 -4.67 -7.74
C TYR A 288 -16.16 -5.25 -8.52
N CYS A 289 -15.16 -5.80 -7.81
CA CYS A 289 -14.05 -6.52 -8.45
C CYS A 289 -14.55 -7.70 -9.30
N TYR A 290 -15.47 -8.50 -8.78
CA TYR A 290 -16.03 -9.65 -9.49
C TYR A 290 -16.75 -9.24 -10.77
N GLU A 291 -17.60 -8.21 -10.72
CA GLU A 291 -18.28 -7.63 -11.88
C GLU A 291 -17.30 -7.11 -12.95
N HIS A 292 -16.07 -6.77 -12.55
CA HIS A 292 -14.97 -6.38 -13.43
C HIS A 292 -14.02 -7.53 -13.81
N ASN A 293 -14.46 -8.79 -13.66
CA ASN A 293 -13.71 -10.01 -13.97
C ASN A 293 -12.49 -10.28 -13.08
N ILE A 294 -12.46 -9.73 -11.85
CA ILE A 294 -11.44 -10.04 -10.84
C ILE A 294 -12.06 -10.97 -9.81
N SER A 295 -11.82 -12.27 -9.96
CA SER A 295 -12.36 -13.27 -9.02
C SER A 295 -11.65 -13.20 -7.66
N PRO A 296 -12.39 -13.24 -6.53
CA PRO A 296 -11.78 -13.42 -5.22
C PRO A 296 -11.14 -14.81 -5.11
N LEU A 297 -10.09 -14.94 -4.29
CA LEU A 297 -9.41 -16.22 -4.06
C LEU A 297 -9.98 -16.99 -2.86
N ILE A 298 -10.90 -16.39 -2.11
CA ILE A 298 -11.67 -17.04 -1.05
C ILE A 298 -13.16 -16.84 -1.28
N ASN A 299 -13.97 -17.70 -0.68
CA ASN A 299 -15.42 -17.64 -0.80
C ASN A 299 -16.00 -16.57 0.12
N PHE A 300 -17.00 -15.85 -0.39
CA PHE A 300 -17.88 -14.94 0.34
C PHE A 300 -19.30 -15.44 0.11
N PRO A 301 -19.77 -16.41 0.93
CA PRO A 301 -21.05 -17.10 0.73
C PRO A 301 -22.22 -16.12 0.54
N GLU A 302 -22.28 -15.06 1.33
CA GLU A 302 -23.29 -14.01 1.27
C GLU A 302 -23.39 -13.29 -0.08
N LEU A 303 -22.35 -13.35 -0.92
CA LEU A 303 -22.34 -12.78 -2.27
C LEU A 303 -22.73 -13.78 -3.36
N GLY A 304 -22.84 -15.08 -3.06
CA GLY A 304 -23.21 -16.11 -4.03
C GLY A 304 -22.24 -16.29 -5.21
N ILE A 305 -21.07 -15.64 -5.21
CA ILE A 305 -20.14 -15.56 -6.35
C ILE A 305 -19.74 -16.94 -6.88
N PHE A 306 -19.40 -17.87 -5.98
CA PHE A 306 -18.98 -19.21 -6.38
C PHE A 306 -20.15 -20.08 -6.86
N LEU A 307 -21.39 -19.79 -6.46
CA LEU A 307 -22.61 -20.44 -6.96
C LEU A 307 -22.94 -19.99 -8.39
N GLU A 308 -22.81 -18.69 -8.67
CA GLU A 308 -22.99 -18.17 -10.03
C GLU A 308 -21.94 -18.76 -10.99
N LYS A 309 -20.69 -18.84 -10.54
CA LYS A 309 -19.60 -19.43 -11.33
C LYS A 309 -19.81 -20.91 -11.60
N SER A 310 -20.25 -21.69 -10.61
CA SER A 310 -20.53 -23.12 -10.83
C SER A 310 -21.74 -23.33 -11.74
N LYS A 311 -22.81 -22.54 -11.63
CA LYS A 311 -23.92 -22.52 -12.60
C LYS A 311 -23.45 -22.26 -14.03
N SER A 312 -22.64 -21.22 -14.24
CA SER A 312 -22.08 -20.89 -15.56
C SER A 312 -21.21 -22.02 -16.11
N MET A 313 -20.36 -22.64 -15.28
CA MET A 313 -19.54 -23.77 -15.69
C MET A 313 -20.37 -25.03 -15.99
N GLN A 314 -21.45 -25.30 -15.25
CA GLN A 314 -22.38 -26.39 -15.57
C GLN A 314 -23.03 -26.18 -16.93
N GLN A 315 -23.44 -24.94 -17.24
CA GLN A 315 -24.03 -24.60 -18.54
C GLN A 315 -23.03 -24.83 -19.69
N LEU A 316 -21.80 -24.33 -19.56
CA LEU A 316 -20.74 -24.56 -20.54
C LEU A 316 -20.35 -26.04 -20.68
N ALA A 317 -20.39 -26.82 -19.60
CA ALA A 317 -20.11 -28.26 -19.65
C ALA A 317 -21.24 -29.05 -20.32
N LYS A 318 -22.49 -28.63 -20.15
CA LYS A 318 -23.66 -29.17 -20.88
C LYS A 318 -23.58 -28.86 -22.37
N GLU A 319 -23.17 -27.63 -22.74
CA GLU A 319 -22.99 -27.23 -24.14
C GLU A 319 -21.85 -28.01 -24.83
N ASN A 320 -20.85 -28.48 -24.08
CA ASN A 320 -19.73 -29.28 -24.58
C ASN A 320 -19.90 -30.80 -24.41
N ASN A 321 -21.11 -31.30 -24.10
CA ASN A 321 -21.41 -32.73 -23.87
C ASN A 321 -20.47 -33.46 -22.88
N ASN A 322 -20.02 -32.79 -21.82
CA ASN A 322 -19.10 -33.37 -20.84
C ASN A 322 -19.81 -33.74 -19.53
N GLU A 323 -20.59 -34.82 -19.55
CA GLU A 323 -21.50 -35.24 -18.46
C GLU A 323 -20.80 -35.47 -17.11
N SER A 324 -19.60 -36.06 -17.11
CA SER A 324 -18.81 -36.27 -15.89
C SER A 324 -18.48 -34.96 -15.18
N LYS A 325 -18.15 -33.92 -15.96
CA LYS A 325 -17.84 -32.59 -15.44
C LYS A 325 -19.08 -31.87 -14.92
N VAL A 326 -20.25 -32.08 -15.53
CA VAL A 326 -21.54 -31.54 -15.05
C VAL A 326 -21.89 -32.10 -13.67
N HIS A 327 -21.68 -33.41 -13.45
CA HIS A 327 -22.00 -34.05 -12.17
C HIS A 327 -21.11 -33.53 -11.02
N GLU A 328 -19.79 -33.43 -11.23
CA GLU A 328 -18.86 -32.89 -10.23
C GLU A 328 -19.20 -31.45 -9.82
N ILE A 329 -19.54 -30.59 -10.79
CA ILE A 329 -19.87 -29.18 -10.50
C ILE A 329 -21.23 -29.07 -9.79
N SER A 330 -22.17 -29.99 -10.05
CA SER A 330 -23.49 -30.01 -9.39
C SER A 330 -23.37 -30.31 -7.90
N THR A 331 -22.60 -31.33 -7.54
CA THR A 331 -22.34 -31.67 -6.14
C THR A 331 -21.64 -30.53 -5.38
N ALA A 332 -20.76 -29.77 -6.04
CA ALA A 332 -20.12 -28.60 -5.45
C ALA A 332 -21.08 -27.39 -5.31
N TYR A 333 -22.05 -27.24 -6.22
CA TYR A 333 -23.07 -26.20 -6.16
C TYR A 333 -24.00 -26.39 -4.96
N ASP A 334 -24.57 -27.58 -4.78
CA ASP A 334 -25.55 -27.87 -3.72
C ASP A 334 -24.96 -27.66 -2.31
N ASN A 335 -23.69 -28.02 -2.13
CA ASN A 335 -22.96 -27.81 -0.88
C ASN A 335 -22.70 -26.33 -0.56
N ASN A 336 -22.46 -25.52 -1.59
CA ASN A 336 -22.28 -24.08 -1.40
C ASN A 336 -23.61 -23.39 -1.12
N GLU A 337 -24.70 -23.80 -1.78
CA GLU A 337 -26.02 -23.15 -1.65
C GLU A 337 -26.59 -23.33 -0.25
N SER A 338 -26.42 -24.53 0.31
CA SER A 338 -26.76 -24.84 1.70
C SER A 338 -26.02 -23.93 2.69
N LYS A 339 -24.72 -23.68 2.49
CA LYS A 339 -23.91 -22.78 3.35
C LYS A 339 -24.31 -21.31 3.24
N VAL A 340 -24.67 -20.83 2.05
CA VAL A 340 -25.17 -19.46 1.88
C VAL A 340 -26.47 -19.27 2.65
N HIS A 341 -27.38 -20.24 2.57
CA HIS A 341 -28.65 -20.19 3.29
C HIS A 341 -28.45 -20.17 4.81
N GLU A 342 -27.58 -21.03 5.34
CA GLU A 342 -27.25 -21.05 6.77
C GLU A 342 -26.64 -19.71 7.25
N ILE A 343 -25.71 -19.14 6.48
CA ILE A 343 -25.06 -17.87 6.81
C ILE A 343 -26.06 -16.70 6.75
N SER A 344 -26.92 -16.64 5.73
CA SER A 344 -27.96 -15.61 5.63
C SER A 344 -28.87 -15.61 6.85
N THR A 345 -29.29 -16.80 7.29
CA THR A 345 -30.15 -16.96 8.46
C THR A 345 -29.44 -16.49 9.74
N ALA A 346 -28.15 -16.80 9.89
CA ALA A 346 -27.35 -16.36 11.03
C ALA A 346 -27.10 -14.84 11.06
N TYR A 347 -26.90 -14.21 9.88
CA TYR A 347 -26.75 -12.75 9.78
C TYR A 347 -28.04 -12.00 10.17
N ASP A 348 -29.21 -12.53 9.77
CA ASP A 348 -30.50 -11.95 10.14
C ASP A 348 -30.75 -12.05 11.65
N GLU A 349 -30.36 -13.16 12.28
CA GLU A 349 -30.44 -13.33 13.74
C GLU A 349 -29.50 -12.39 14.52
N ILE A 350 -28.29 -12.12 14.00
CA ILE A 350 -27.34 -11.18 14.64
C ILE A 350 -27.85 -9.74 14.52
N ASN A 351 -28.42 -9.34 13.37
CA ASN A 351 -28.96 -8.00 13.16
C ASN A 351 -30.21 -7.71 14.03
N ILE A 352 -31.06 -8.71 14.26
CA ILE A 352 -32.22 -8.58 15.16
C ILE A 352 -31.78 -8.35 16.62
N ASN A 353 -30.67 -8.96 17.04
CA ASN A 353 -30.14 -8.80 18.39
C ASN A 353 -29.38 -7.47 18.62
N TYR A 354 -28.96 -6.79 17.56
CA TYR A 354 -28.32 -5.46 17.66
C TYR A 354 -29.32 -4.28 17.62
N GLN A 355 -30.60 -4.53 17.30
CA GLN A 355 -31.67 -3.52 17.32
C GLN A 355 -32.58 -3.59 18.56
N ARG A 356 -32.26 -4.45 19.54
CA ARG A 356 -32.82 -4.45 20.89
C ARG A 356 -31.76 -4.00 21.88
#